data_AF-A0A1W0CN50-F1
#
_entry.id   AF-A0A1W0CN50-F1
#
_cell.length_a   1.000
_cell.length_b   1.000
_cell.length_c   1.000
_cell.angle_alpha   90.00
_cell.angle_beta   90.00
_cell.angle_gamma   90.00
#
_symmetry.space_group_name_H-M   'P 1'
#
loop_
_entity.id
_entity.type
_entity.pdbx_description
1 polymer ?
#
loop_
_entity_poly.entity_id
_entity_poly.type
_entity_poly.pdbx_seq_one_letter_code
_entity_poly.pdbx_strand_id
1 'polypeptide(L)'
;MKNKLKLSRSIVSYDALSDIDETFNLGDETLLFSLKEDILQIECEPLGVLVDVGWYPEFNPRGRFRIYVIQHGDWDQPLEEKTAKNLAQLFDALTAIIERHAL
;
A
#
# COMPACT_ATOMS: atom_id res chain seq x y z
N MET A 1 -1.39 14.09 2.34
CA MET A 1 -1.27 12.89 1.49
C MET A 1 -2.32 12.68 0.40
N LYS A 2 -3.50 13.34 0.43
CA LYS A 2 -4.64 13.01 -0.45
C LYS A 2 -4.47 13.21 -1.98
N ASN A 3 -3.32 13.69 -2.49
CA ASN A 3 -3.16 14.20 -3.86
C ASN A 3 -2.02 13.58 -4.70
N LYS A 4 -1.43 12.42 -4.33
CA LYS A 4 -0.33 11.83 -5.12
C LYS A 4 -0.77 10.74 -6.11
N LEU A 5 -1.77 9.93 -5.78
CA LEU A 5 -2.21 8.83 -6.64
C LEU A 5 -3.32 9.29 -7.58
N LYS A 6 -3.14 9.07 -8.88
CA LYS A 6 -4.16 9.33 -9.89
C LYS A 6 -4.90 8.03 -10.20
N LEU A 7 -6.04 7.83 -9.57
CA LEU A 7 -6.90 6.66 -9.80
C LEU A 7 -7.96 7.04 -10.83
N SER A 8 -8.14 6.21 -11.85
CA SER A 8 -9.08 6.49 -12.94
C SER A 8 -10.37 5.68 -12.84
N ARG A 9 -10.25 4.39 -12.46
CA ARG A 9 -11.36 3.43 -12.40
C ARG A 9 -11.39 2.67 -11.08
N SER A 10 -10.55 3.08 -10.13
CA SER A 10 -10.39 2.45 -8.84
C SER A 10 -10.87 3.34 -7.71
N ILE A 11 -11.29 2.71 -6.62
CA ILE A 11 -11.64 3.35 -5.37
C ILE A 11 -10.64 2.95 -4.29
N VAL A 12 -10.43 3.83 -3.31
CA VAL A 12 -9.72 3.47 -2.08
C VAL A 12 -10.77 2.91 -1.11
N SER A 13 -10.75 1.61 -0.84
CA SER A 13 -11.71 0.95 0.05
C SER A 13 -11.26 0.90 1.51
N TYR A 14 -9.95 1.06 1.75
CA TYR A 14 -9.36 1.23 3.08
C TYR A 14 -8.14 2.16 3.03
N ASP A 15 -8.00 3.06 4.02
CA ASP A 15 -6.90 4.03 4.08
C ASP A 15 -6.54 4.40 5.53
N ALA A 16 -5.63 3.62 6.11
CA ALA A 16 -4.87 4.02 7.31
C ALA A 16 -3.52 4.66 6.94
N LEU A 17 -3.10 4.57 5.67
CA LEU A 17 -1.89 5.24 5.19
C LEU A 17 -1.97 6.74 5.42
N SER A 18 -3.15 7.36 5.26
CA SER A 18 -3.44 8.78 5.49
C SER A 18 -3.03 9.30 6.88
N ASP A 19 -2.91 8.43 7.88
CA ASP A 19 -2.48 8.78 9.23
C ASP A 19 -0.94 8.74 9.41
N ILE A 20 -0.20 8.30 8.38
CA ILE A 20 1.26 8.18 8.36
C ILE A 20 1.86 9.31 7.52
N ASP A 21 2.23 10.43 8.12
CA ASP A 21 2.78 11.56 7.38
C ASP A 21 4.27 11.42 7.01
N GLU A 22 4.79 12.38 6.25
CA GLU A 22 6.18 12.40 5.79
C GLU A 22 7.24 12.60 6.90
N THR A 23 6.82 12.96 8.10
CA THR A 23 7.67 12.99 9.30
C THR A 23 7.85 11.60 9.93
N PHE A 24 7.22 10.58 9.33
CA PHE A 24 7.37 9.17 9.66
C PHE A 24 8.82 8.83 10.05
N ASN A 25 8.97 8.46 11.31
CA ASN A 25 10.24 8.08 11.89
C ASN A 25 10.08 6.73 12.60
N LEU A 26 10.84 5.74 12.15
CA LEU A 26 10.85 4.39 12.76
C LEU A 26 11.34 4.38 14.22
N GLY A 27 11.94 5.48 14.69
CA GLY A 27 12.30 5.67 16.09
C GLY A 27 11.18 6.22 16.97
N ASP A 28 10.03 6.59 16.42
CA ASP A 28 8.85 7.00 17.18
C ASP A 28 7.97 5.78 17.49
N GLU A 29 8.02 5.32 18.74
CA GLU A 29 7.25 4.16 19.20
C GLU A 29 5.73 4.36 19.08
N THR A 30 5.24 5.60 19.13
CA THR A 30 3.80 5.87 19.00
C THR A 30 3.32 5.69 17.56
N LEU A 31 4.15 6.09 16.58
CA LEU A 31 3.87 5.89 15.16
C LEU A 31 4.05 4.43 14.73
N LEU A 32 4.88 3.64 15.42
CA LEU A 32 5.00 2.21 15.13
C LEU A 32 3.65 1.49 15.25
N PHE A 33 2.77 1.88 16.17
CA PHE A 33 1.43 1.27 16.30
C PHE A 33 0.47 1.55 15.13
N SER A 34 0.81 2.52 14.27
CA SER A 34 0.08 2.77 13.02
C SER A 34 0.55 1.86 11.88
N LEU A 35 1.69 1.16 12.05
CA LEU A 35 2.26 0.27 11.04
C LEU A 35 1.70 -1.14 11.15
N LYS A 36 0.49 -1.31 10.61
CA LYS A 36 -0.26 -2.56 10.62
C LYS A 36 -0.01 -3.41 9.37
N GLU A 37 -0.42 -4.67 9.42
CA GLU A 37 -0.40 -5.55 8.24
C GLU A 37 -1.43 -5.14 7.18
N ASP A 38 -2.41 -4.32 7.56
CA ASP A 38 -3.39 -3.67 6.67
C ASP A 38 -3.27 -2.15 6.79
N ILE A 39 -2.86 -1.47 5.72
CA ILE A 39 -2.62 -0.02 5.71
C ILE A 39 -3.39 0.69 4.60
N LEU A 40 -3.47 0.13 3.40
CA LEU A 40 -4.16 0.75 2.25
C LEU A 40 -4.70 -0.32 1.33
N GLN A 41 -5.94 -0.15 0.89
CA GLN A 41 -6.59 -1.02 -0.09
C GLN A 41 -7.18 -0.19 -1.23
N ILE A 42 -6.81 -0.53 -2.46
CA ILE A 42 -7.33 0.09 -3.69
C ILE A 42 -8.00 -0.99 -4.53
N GLU A 43 -9.26 -0.79 -4.86
CA GLU A 43 -10.08 -1.75 -5.61
C GLU A 43 -10.41 -1.22 -7.00
N CYS A 44 -10.15 -2.03 -8.02
CA CYS A 44 -10.63 -1.84 -9.38
C CYS A 44 -11.60 -2.98 -9.72
N GLU A 45 -12.87 -2.84 -9.32
CA GLU A 45 -13.91 -3.83 -9.60
C GLU A 45 -14.00 -4.21 -11.10
N PRO A 46 -13.93 -3.25 -12.06
CA PRO A 46 -14.02 -3.60 -13.48
C PRO A 46 -12.92 -4.53 -13.99
N LEU A 47 -11.76 -4.55 -13.31
CA LEU A 47 -10.63 -5.42 -13.62
C LEU A 47 -10.54 -6.63 -12.68
N GLY A 48 -11.35 -6.65 -11.62
CA GLY A 48 -11.21 -7.61 -10.52
C GLY A 48 -9.83 -7.55 -9.86
N VAL A 49 -9.21 -6.36 -9.83
CA VAL A 49 -7.88 -6.14 -9.26
C VAL A 49 -7.99 -5.44 -7.92
N LEU A 50 -7.19 -5.90 -6.97
CA LEU A 50 -7.02 -5.34 -5.64
C LEU A 50 -5.54 -5.01 -5.44
N VAL A 51 -5.22 -3.78 -5.06
CA VAL A 51 -3.90 -3.43 -4.55
C VAL A 51 -4.00 -3.33 -3.03
N ASP A 52 -3.25 -4.19 -2.35
CA ASP A 52 -3.20 -4.24 -0.89
C ASP A 52 -1.80 -3.80 -0.41
N VAL A 53 -1.77 -3.02 0.67
CA VAL A 53 -0.53 -2.53 1.27
C VAL A 53 -0.58 -2.73 2.76
N GLY A 54 0.52 -3.27 3.29
CA GLY A 54 0.72 -3.47 4.72
C GLY A 54 2.17 -3.32 5.13
N TRP A 55 2.43 -3.28 6.43
CA TRP A 55 3.75 -3.26 7.02
C TRP A 55 4.06 -4.57 7.73
N TYR A 56 5.18 -5.19 7.34
CA TYR A 56 5.54 -6.53 7.82
C TYR A 56 7.00 -6.60 8.32
N PRO A 57 7.25 -7.20 9.49
CA PRO A 57 6.25 -7.62 10.49
C PRO A 57 5.53 -6.40 11.11
N GLU A 58 4.29 -6.60 11.54
CA GLU A 58 3.49 -5.57 12.22
C GLU A 58 4.27 -4.88 13.35
N PHE A 59 4.12 -3.56 13.47
CA PHE A 59 4.70 -2.72 14.54
C PHE A 59 6.23 -2.78 14.67
N ASN A 60 6.92 -3.41 13.71
CA ASN A 60 8.34 -3.65 13.80
C ASN A 60 9.11 -2.52 13.11
N PRO A 61 10.02 -1.81 13.81
CA PRO A 61 10.81 -0.74 13.19
C PRO A 61 11.77 -1.25 12.11
N ARG A 62 12.02 -2.56 12.03
CA ARG A 62 12.80 -3.22 10.96
C ARG A 62 11.92 -3.84 9.87
N GLY A 63 10.61 -3.63 9.94
CA GLY A 63 9.68 -4.07 8.93
C GLY A 63 9.84 -3.31 7.61
N ARG A 64 8.92 -3.57 6.69
CA ARG A 64 8.83 -2.89 5.40
C ARG A 64 7.40 -2.90 4.92
N PHE A 65 7.06 -1.95 4.06
CA PHE A 65 5.84 -2.05 3.29
C PHE A 65 5.92 -3.27 2.37
N ARG A 66 4.86 -4.06 2.33
CA ARG A 66 4.58 -5.04 1.27
C ARG A 66 3.39 -4.50 0.49
N ILE A 67 3.46 -4.67 -0.82
CA ILE A 67 2.44 -4.23 -1.75
C ILE A 67 2.09 -5.44 -2.61
N TYR A 68 0.84 -5.86 -2.57
CA TYR A 68 0.33 -6.95 -3.39
C TYR A 68 -0.63 -6.42 -4.44
N VAL A 69 -0.56 -7.01 -5.64
CA VAL A 69 -1.58 -6.85 -6.67
C VAL A 69 -2.27 -8.20 -6.81
N ILE A 70 -3.50 -8.29 -6.31
CA ILE A 70 -4.30 -9.51 -6.30
C ILE A 70 -5.33 -9.42 -7.42
N GLN A 71 -5.48 -10.50 -8.18
CA GLN A 71 -6.49 -10.60 -9.23
C GLN A 71 -7.52 -11.66 -8.86
N HIS A 72 -8.80 -11.30 -8.95
CA HIS A 72 -9.95 -12.17 -8.67
C HIS A 72 -9.89 -12.85 -7.30
N GLY A 73 -9.19 -12.24 -6.32
CA GLY A 73 -9.03 -12.78 -4.97
C GLY A 73 -8.00 -13.90 -4.84
N ASP A 74 -7.15 -14.16 -5.85
CA ASP A 74 -6.09 -15.18 -5.76
C ASP A 74 -4.88 -14.67 -4.97
N TRP A 75 -4.92 -14.86 -3.66
CA TRP A 75 -3.84 -14.52 -2.74
C TRP A 75 -2.67 -15.50 -2.80
N ASP A 76 -2.89 -16.71 -3.31
CA ASP A 76 -1.84 -17.72 -3.44
C ASP A 76 -0.90 -17.38 -4.62
N GLN A 77 -1.43 -16.71 -5.64
CA GLN A 77 -0.69 -16.27 -6.82
C GLN A 77 -0.95 -14.79 -7.14
N PRO A 78 -0.35 -13.85 -6.36
CA PRO A 78 -0.44 -12.42 -6.66
C PRO A 78 0.13 -12.13 -8.04
N LEU A 79 -0.52 -11.23 -8.79
CA LEU A 79 0.00 -10.73 -10.07
C LEU A 79 1.36 -10.05 -9.90
N GLU A 80 1.53 -9.35 -8.79
CA GLU A 80 2.76 -8.64 -8.47
C GLU A 80 2.92 -8.51 -6.96
N GLU A 81 4.15 -8.65 -6.47
CA GLU A 81 4.54 -8.33 -5.10
C GLU A 81 5.72 -7.34 -5.13
N LYS A 82 5.64 -6.27 -4.35
CA LYS A 82 6.73 -5.32 -4.13
C LYS A 82 6.96 -5.06 -2.66
N THR A 83 8.13 -4.51 -2.35
CA THR A 83 8.42 -4.00 -1.01
C THR A 83 9.01 -2.59 -1.07
N ALA A 84 8.74 -1.78 -0.04
CA ALA A 84 9.29 -0.45 0.12
C ALA A 84 9.71 -0.19 1.57
N LYS A 85 10.79 0.57 1.78
CA LYS A 85 11.30 0.89 3.13
C LYS A 85 10.84 2.22 3.70
N ASN A 86 10.27 3.09 2.87
CA ASN A 86 9.80 4.41 3.27
C ASN A 86 8.65 4.86 2.35
N LEU A 87 7.97 5.93 2.74
CA LEU A 87 6.83 6.47 2.01
C LEU A 87 7.17 6.88 0.56
N ALA A 88 8.37 7.42 0.31
CA ALA A 88 8.77 7.80 -1.05
C ALA A 88 8.82 6.58 -1.97
N GLN A 89 9.52 5.52 -1.55
CA GLN A 89 9.57 4.25 -2.29
C GLN A 89 8.19 3.60 -2.44
N LEU A 90 7.33 3.71 -1.41
CA LEU A 90 5.96 3.21 -1.48
C LEU A 90 5.16 3.94 -2.56
N PHE A 91 5.20 5.27 -2.59
CA PHE A 91 4.48 6.06 -3.59
C PHE A 91 5.02 5.84 -5.01
N ASP A 92 6.33 5.68 -5.17
CA ASP A 92 6.92 5.34 -6.48
C ASP A 92 6.42 3.98 -6.96
N ALA A 93 6.40 2.98 -6.06
CA ALA A 93 5.89 1.65 -6.37
C ALA A 93 4.40 1.64 -6.71
N LEU A 94 3.57 2.34 -5.93
CA LEU A 94 2.14 2.45 -6.18
C LEU A 94 1.84 3.17 -7.50
N THR A 95 2.56 4.25 -7.80
CA THR A 95 2.41 4.97 -9.08
C THR A 95 2.71 4.04 -10.26
N ALA A 96 3.82 3.30 -10.19
CA ALA A 96 4.19 2.35 -11.24
C ALA A 96 3.19 1.18 -11.38
N ILE A 97 2.57 0.74 -10.29
CA ILE A 97 1.52 -0.29 -10.30
C ILE A 97 0.25 0.25 -10.95
N ILE A 98 -0.20 1.43 -10.53
CA ILE A 98 -1.41 2.10 -11.06
C ILE A 98 -1.29 2.31 -12.58
N GLU A 99 -0.14 2.80 -13.04
CA GLU A 99 0.11 3.01 -14.47
C GLU A 99 0.14 1.69 -15.26
N ARG A 100 0.79 0.65 -14.71
CA ARG A 100 0.96 -0.65 -15.37
C ARG A 100 -0.35 -1.42 -15.51
N HIS A 101 -1.18 -1.38 -14.47
CA HIS A 101 -2.44 -2.12 -14.39
C HIS A 101 -3.66 -1.27 -14.78
N ALA A 102 -3.44 -0.01 -15.21
CA ALA A 102 -4.45 0.94 -15.65
C ALA A 102 -5.58 1.17 -14.62
N LEU A 103 -5.17 1.38 -13.36
CA LEU A 103 -6.06 1.56 -12.19
C LEU A 103 -6.67 2.98 -12.09
#